data_AF-A0A6J6WVS5-F1
#
_entry.id   AF-A0A6J6WVS5-F1
#
_cell.length_a   1.000
_cell.length_b   1.000
_cell.length_c   1.000
_cell.angle_alpha   90.00
_cell.angle_beta   90.00
_cell.angle_gamma   90.00
#
_symmetry.space_group_name_H-M   'P 1'
#
loop_
_entity.id
_entity.type
_entity.pdbx_description
1 polymer ?
#
loop_
_entity_poly.entity_id
_entity_poly.type
_entity_poly.pdbx_seq_one_letter_code
_entity_poly.pdbx_strand_id
1 'polypeptide(L)' 'MRTKEIDMSGTLMDNIQCEGLLKIRKTGKVSGQLFYADLDIERGGQFEGQMVNSSK' A
#
# COMPACT_ATOMS: atom_id res chain seq x y z
N MET A 1 -0.56 -2.97 -11.03
CA MET A 1 0.84 -2.49 -11.17
C MET A 1 1.79 -3.33 -10.32
N ARG A 2 3.06 -3.56 -10.73
CA ARG A 2 4.08 -4.27 -9.92
C ARG A 2 5.27 -3.34 -9.64
N THR A 3 5.70 -3.27 -8.38
CA THR A 3 6.80 -2.39 -7.93
C THR A 3 7.48 -2.97 -6.70
N LYS A 4 8.70 -2.51 -6.41
CA LYS A 4 9.48 -2.95 -5.25
C LYS A 4 9.16 -2.15 -4.00
N GLU A 5 8.98 -0.85 -4.14
CA GLU A 5 8.69 0.06 -3.04
C GLU A 5 7.62 1.05 -3.48
N ILE A 6 6.83 1.49 -2.51
CA ILE A 6 5.81 2.52 -2.72
C ILE A 6 5.85 3.47 -1.54
N ASP A 7 5.92 4.76 -1.83
CA ASP A 7 5.78 5.82 -0.85
C ASP A 7 4.73 6.83 -1.35
N MET A 8 3.68 7.02 -0.56
CA MET A 8 2.47 7.71 -1.00
C MET A 8 1.95 8.71 0.02
N SER A 9 1.66 9.91 -0.47
CA SER A 9 0.94 10.97 0.23
C SER A 9 -0.38 11.40 -0.43
N GLY A 10 -0.75 10.81 -1.58
CA GLY A 10 -1.96 11.12 -2.35
C GLY A 10 -2.96 9.95 -2.43
N THR A 11 -3.88 10.00 -3.39
CA THR A 11 -4.88 8.94 -3.60
C THR A 11 -4.43 7.95 -4.67
N LEU A 12 -4.43 6.66 -4.35
CA LEU A 12 -4.17 5.57 -5.30
C LEU A 12 -5.34 4.58 -5.31
N MET A 13 -5.93 4.38 -6.48
CA MET A 13 -7.03 3.43 -6.69
C MET A 13 -6.61 2.40 -7.74
N ASP A 14 -5.89 1.35 -7.33
CA ASP A 14 -5.40 0.31 -8.24
C ASP A 14 -5.14 -1.01 -7.49
N ASN A 15 -5.00 -2.09 -8.25
CA ASN A 15 -4.50 -3.37 -7.77
C ASN A 15 -2.95 -3.36 -7.78
N ILE A 16 -2.37 -3.42 -6.59
CA ILE A 16 -0.95 -3.17 -6.35
C ILE A 16 -0.28 -4.46 -5.90
N GLN A 17 0.88 -4.76 -6.51
CA GLN A 17 1.80 -5.76 -6.02
C GLN A 17 3.13 -5.10 -5.64
N CYS A 18 3.38 -4.99 -4.34
CA CYS A 18 4.58 -4.44 -3.73
C CYS A 18 5.46 -5.58 -3.19
N GLU A 19 6.68 -5.71 -3.70
CA GLU A 19 7.60 -6.78 -3.29
C GLU A 19 8.45 -6.44 -2.06
N GLY A 20 8.49 -5.17 -1.66
CA GLY A 20 9.23 -4.67 -0.51
C GLY A 20 8.30 -3.87 0.41
N LEU A 21 8.75 -2.68 0.81
CA LEU A 21 8.01 -1.82 1.73
C LEU A 21 6.99 -0.95 0.99
N LEU A 22 5.72 -1.09 1.36
CA LEU A 22 4.68 -0.10 1.07
C LEU A 22 4.53 0.84 2.26
N LYS A 23 4.68 2.14 2.02
CA LYS A 23 4.47 3.20 2.98
C LYS A 23 3.31 4.11 2.57
N ILE A 24 2.25 4.13 3.39
CA ILE A 24 1.12 5.07 3.25
C ILE A 24 1.34 6.18 4.27
N ARG A 25 1.64 7.39 3.79
CA ARG A 25 1.87 8.57 4.64
C ARG A 25 0.56 9.12 5.19
N LYS A 26 0.68 10.05 6.14
CA LYS A 26 -0.44 10.72 6.84
C LYS A 26 -1.61 11.20 5.95
N THR A 27 -1.38 11.59 4.70
CA THR A 27 -2.43 12.06 3.77
C THR A 27 -2.73 11.07 2.66
N GLY A 28 -2.04 9.92 2.64
CA GLY A 28 -2.20 8.89 1.63
C GLY A 28 -3.53 8.15 1.79
N LYS A 29 -4.23 7.94 0.67
CA LYS A 29 -5.43 7.12 0.61
C LYS A 29 -5.28 6.06 -0.47
N VAL A 30 -5.28 4.80 -0.07
CA VAL A 30 -5.23 3.66 -0.98
C VAL A 30 -6.57 2.97 -1.01
N SER A 31 -7.03 2.59 -2.20
CA SER A 31 -8.13 1.66 -2.33
C SER A 31 -7.89 0.62 -3.40
N GLY A 32 -8.30 -0.63 -3.15
CA GLY A 32 -8.17 -1.73 -4.10
C GLY A 32 -7.62 -3.01 -3.47
N GLN A 33 -7.07 -3.90 -4.31
CA GLN A 33 -6.42 -5.11 -3.84
C GLN A 33 -4.90 -4.88 -3.74
N LEU A 34 -4.36 -5.12 -2.54
CA LEU A 34 -2.96 -4.88 -2.24
C LEU A 34 -2.27 -6.18 -1.83
N PHE A 35 -1.26 -6.56 -2.59
CA PHE A 35 -0.30 -7.60 -2.25
C PHE A 35 1.00 -6.92 -1.79
N TYR A 36 1.46 -7.22 -0.57
CA TYR A 36 2.61 -6.56 0.03
C TYR A 36 3.51 -7.54 0.79
N ALA A 37 4.82 -7.28 0.78
CA ALA A 37 5.75 -7.96 1.68
C ALA A 37 5.78 -7.27 3.06
N ASP A 38 6.07 -5.97 3.10
CA ASP A 38 6.06 -5.14 4.31
C ASP A 38 5.15 -3.92 4.14
N LEU A 39 4.52 -3.49 5.24
CA LEU A 39 3.54 -2.41 5.25
C LEU A 39 3.78 -1.46 6.44
N ASP A 40 3.88 -0.16 6.16
CA ASP A 40 3.90 0.93 7.13
C ASP A 40 2.82 1.95 6.80
N ILE A 41 1.89 2.18 7.73
CA ILE A 41 0.82 3.17 7.60
C ILE A 41 0.98 4.20 8.70
N GLU A 42 1.30 5.43 8.32
CA GLU A 42 1.42 6.55 9.26
C GLU A 42 0.06 6.99 9.77
N ARG A 43 0.02 7.59 10.98
CA ARG A 43 -1.22 8.17 11.54
C ARG A 43 -1.87 9.14 10.55
N GLY A 44 -3.10 8.82 10.13
CA GLY A 44 -3.88 9.60 9.16
C GLY A 44 -3.94 8.96 7.77
N GLY A 45 -3.01 8.06 7.45
CA GLY A 45 -3.05 7.25 6.25
C GLY A 45 -4.27 6.33 6.25
N GLN A 46 -4.88 6.14 5.09
CA GLN A 46 -6.12 5.38 4.93
C GLN A 46 -5.94 4.30 3.88
N PHE A 47 -6.46 3.11 4.17
CA PHE A 47 -6.56 2.02 3.23
C PHE A 47 -8.00 1.48 3.23
N GLU A 48 -8.55 1.23 2.04
CA GLU A 48 -9.90 0.67 1.86
C GLU A 48 -9.89 -0.43 0.78
N GLY A 49 -10.10 -1.69 1.19
CA GLY A 49 -10.11 -2.82 0.27
C GLY A 49 -9.56 -4.08 0.89
N GLN A 50 -8.94 -4.93 0.07
CA GLN A 50 -8.36 -6.21 0.51
C GLN A 50 -6.84 -6.14 0.55
N MET A 51 -6.27 -6.50 1.70
CA MET A 51 -4.82 -6.63 1.89
C MET A 51 -4.43 -8.10 1.99
N VAL A 52 -3.43 -8.51 1.21
CA VAL A 52 -2.88 -9.87 1.20
C VAL A 52 -1.38 -9.77 1.42
N ASN A 53 -0.92 -10.33 2.53
CA ASN A 53 0.50 -10.41 2.81
C ASN A 53 1.13 -11.50 1.93
N SER A 54 2.18 -11.15 1.18
CA SER A 54 2.89 -12.05 0.26
C SER A 54 4.22 -12.58 0.80
N SER A 55 4.62 -12.20 2.02
CA SER A 55 5.73 -12.87 2.72
C SER A 55 5.31 -14.30 3.08
N LYS A 56 5.92 -15.27 2.39
CA LYS A 56 6.01 -16.65 2.84
C LYS A 56 7.21 -16.83 3.75
#